data_AF-A0A0H3ADG4-F1
#
_entry.id   AF-A0A0H3ADG4-F1
#
_cell.length_a   1.000
_cell.length_b   1.000
_cell.length_c   1.000
_cell.angle_alpha   90.00
_cell.angle_beta   90.00
_cell.angle_gamma   90.00
#
_symmetry.space_group_name_H-M   'P 1'
#
loop_
_entity.id
_entity.type
_entity.pdbx_description
1 polymer ?
#
loop_
_entity_poly.entity_id
_entity_poly.type
_entity_poly.pdbx_seq_one_letter_code
_entity_poly.pdbx_strand_id
1 'polypeptide(L)' 'MRRHYLPNEDDDPQNLARALWLDKLEKERTEYAVMSAISKLFKR' A
#
# COMPACT_ATOMS: atom_id res chain seq x y z
N MET A 1 4.76 0.54 10.82
CA MET A 1 4.57 -0.07 9.49
C MET A 1 4.27 -1.57 9.57
N ARG A 2 5.19 -2.45 10.02
CA ARG A 2 4.92 -3.90 10.11
C ARG A 2 3.64 -4.26 10.89
N ARG A 3 3.48 -3.73 12.10
CA ARG A 3 2.31 -3.98 12.96
C ARG A 3 0.97 -3.51 12.38
N HIS A 4 0.98 -2.69 11.33
CA HIS A 4 -0.25 -2.28 10.64
C HIS A 4 -0.71 -3.35 9.65
N TYR A 5 0.22 -3.97 8.94
CA TYR A 5 -0.08 -4.97 7.90
C TYR A 5 -0.03 -6.42 8.39
N LEU A 6 0.85 -6.72 9.35
CA LEU A 6 1.09 -8.07 9.90
C LEU A 6 1.23 -8.00 11.44
N PRO A 7 0.18 -7.62 12.18
CA PRO A 7 0.26 -7.37 13.63
C PRO A 7 0.66 -8.60 14.47
N ASN A 8 0.34 -9.80 13.99
CA ASN A 8 0.50 -11.06 14.74
C ASN A 8 1.72 -11.88 14.31
N GLU A 9 2.48 -11.42 13.30
CA GLU A 9 3.70 -12.12 12.87
C GLU A 9 4.90 -11.67 13.73
N ASP A 10 5.96 -12.45 13.75
CA ASP A 10 7.23 -12.09 14.39
C ASP A 10 8.05 -11.12 13.52
N ASP A 11 9.20 -10.69 14.04
CA ASP A 11 10.11 -9.77 13.34
C ASP A 11 11.13 -10.52 12.45
N ASP A 12 10.75 -11.71 11.95
CA ASP A 12 11.55 -12.44 10.98
C ASP A 12 11.79 -11.56 9.72
N PRO A 13 13.01 -11.54 9.16
CA PRO A 13 13.32 -10.84 7.92
C PRO A 13 12.30 -11.02 6.78
N GLN A 14 11.71 -12.21 6.63
CA GLN A 14 10.70 -12.46 5.60
C GLN A 14 9.39 -11.70 5.87
N ASN A 15 8.95 -11.66 7.12
CA ASN A 15 7.71 -10.98 7.52
C ASN A 15 7.89 -9.45 7.46
N LEU A 16 9.09 -8.95 7.75
CA LEU A 16 9.46 -7.55 7.51
C LEU A 16 9.42 -7.19 6.02
N ALA A 17 10.01 -8.01 5.15
CA ALA A 17 9.99 -7.79 3.71
C ALA A 17 8.55 -7.80 3.16
N ARG A 18 7.70 -8.72 3.64
CA ARG A 18 6.27 -8.77 3.28
C ARG A 18 5.53 -7.51 3.69
N ALA A 19 5.75 -7.02 4.92
CA ALA A 19 5.12 -5.78 5.37
C ALA A 19 5.55 -4.56 4.54
N LEU A 20 6.82 -4.47 4.15
CA LEU A 20 7.31 -3.40 3.28
C LEU A 20 6.69 -3.49 1.88
N TRP A 21 6.54 -4.69 1.33
CA TRP A 21 5.87 -4.90 0.06
C TRP A 21 4.39 -4.49 0.11
N LEU A 22 3.67 -4.86 1.18
CA LEU A 22 2.27 -4.46 1.37
C LEU A 22 2.12 -2.94 1.49
N ASP A 23 3.02 -2.28 2.23
CA ASP A 23 3.03 -0.81 2.35
C ASP A 23 3.25 -0.11 1.01
N LYS A 24 4.18 -0.63 0.19
CA LYS A 24 4.40 -0.12 -1.16
C LYS A 24 3.16 -0.31 -2.04
N LEU A 25 2.56 -1.50 -2.01
CA LEU A 25 1.38 -1.82 -2.81
C LEU A 25 0.18 -0.94 -2.46
N GLU A 26 -0.02 -0.62 -1.18
CA GLU A 26 -1.09 0.27 -0.73
C GLU A 26 -0.91 1.68 -1.32
N LYS A 27 0.30 2.23 -1.23
CA LYS A 27 0.63 3.55 -1.80
C LYS A 27 0.37 3.60 -3.31
N GLU A 28 0.82 2.58 -4.04
CA GLU A 28 0.59 2.49 -5.50
C GLU A 28 -0.91 2.46 -5.82
N ARG A 29 -1.70 1.67 -5.09
CA ARG A 29 -3.16 1.60 -5.28
C ARG A 29 -3.82 2.94 -5.00
N THR A 30 -3.43 3.61 -3.93
CA THR A 30 -3.95 4.92 -3.55
C THR A 30 -3.60 5.97 -4.62
N GLU A 31 -2.37 5.96 -5.14
CA GLU A 31 -1.96 6.82 -6.26
C GLU A 31 -2.82 6.58 -7.50
N TYR A 32 -2.99 5.32 -7.93
CA TYR A 32 -3.85 4.98 -9.07
C TYR A 32 -5.30 5.42 -8.87
N ALA A 33 -5.85 5.22 -7.68
CA ALA A 33 -7.22 5.63 -7.37
C ALA A 33 -7.39 7.15 -7.48
N VAL A 34 -6.46 7.92 -6.90
CA VAL A 34 -6.46 9.39 -6.98
C VAL A 34 -6.31 9.87 -8.42
N MET A 35 -5.34 9.32 -9.17
CA MET A 35 -5.13 9.68 -10.58
C MET A 35 -6.37 9.37 -11.43
N SER A 36 -7.02 8.23 -11.19
CA SER A 36 -8.26 7.86 -11.88
C SER A 36 -9.41 8.83 -11.55
N ALA A 37 -9.55 9.22 -10.28
CA ALA A 37 -10.56 10.16 -9.83
C ALA A 37 -10.36 11.56 -10.43
N ILE A 38 -9.13 12.08 -10.39
CA ILE A 38 -8.75 13.35 -11.03
C ILE A 38 -9.03 13.29 -12.53
N SER A 39 -8.58 12.22 -13.20
CA SER A 39 -8.80 12.05 -14.64
C SER A 39 -10.29 12.07 -15.00
N LYS A 40 -11.15 11.45 -14.18
CA LYS A 40 -12.61 11.48 -14.39
C LYS A 40 -13.21 12.86 -14.13
N LEU A 41 -12.71 13.58 -13.12
CA LEU A 41 -13.21 14.90 -12.75
C LEU A 41 -12.94 15.94 -13.84
N PHE A 42 -11.78 15.86 -14.50
CA PHE A 42 -11.35 16.83 -15.50
C PHE A 42 -11.55 16.39 -16.96
N LYS A 43 -12.00 15.16 -17.24
CA LYS A 43 -12.37 14.68 -18.59
C LYS A 43 -13.71 15.24 -19.12
N ARG A 44 -14.04 16.48 -18.77
CA ARG A 44 -15.24 17.16 -19.23
C ARG A 44 -15.11 17.62 -20.68
#